data_AF-A0A2U1ZTU1-F1
#
_entry.id   AF-A0A2U1ZTU1-F1
#
_cell.length_a   1.000
_cell.length_b   1.000
_cell.length_c   1.000
_cell.angle_alpha   90.00
_cell.angle_beta   90.00
_cell.angle_gamma   90.00
#
_symmetry.space_group_name_H-M   'P 1'
#
loop_
_entity.id
_entity.type
_entity.pdbx_description
1 polymer ?
#
loop_
_entity_poly.entity_id
_entity_poly.type
_entity_poly.pdbx_seq_one_letter_code
_entity_poly.pdbx_strand_id
1 'polypeptide(L)'
;MHHGRDGQTSRPRLTPRSTDTAELDAQEIEVEILDPAPRARRGPFRDDDDRDLDDLTDTQALELLAPGGTSEHGASSRRARVLEPEPSAGRSVLPTEALRALRAGLESVVISWLLITVPVIAAYVATVASPVLGEASWLDAARNGSAGWLLGLGQEMAVLGVDGSTTAVTLAPLALTLVTCALLAGSVRRARLTHPGAFAVAALAAAGVVVLAYALAEQTPSPRAVGTTAVVIGVSVLVGAARSRALPALPASDTVTAAVVGLRGGLRAVTTLVVLGAVTVVGLVLARSGAVLELQRALDADPLSLVVLVVGQLLAVPTLAVWALAWWLGPGFSIGMVDVAPSGVADGPLPVVPILAALPEAGPGPGAAVVLVPIALLTLVLAGVVRRAGADWRGQVLALVSAVVATTAVVTVLAGLSGGVDGATIGPLAAVGTRTAEVAGTTAWVTAVAAAVAWVLVLGARRLDLPGRYPVLGDLAAAGRRLRAGLAAPRVLRRFSRRR
;
A
#
# COMPACT_ATOMS: atom_id res chain seq x y z
N MET A 1 45.99 50.67 41.50
CA MET A 1 46.25 51.72 40.47
C MET A 1 45.12 51.60 39.44
N HIS A 2 44.29 52.64 39.18
CA HIS A 2 44.51 53.75 38.24
C HIS A 2 44.87 53.27 36.81
N HIS A 3 44.15 53.62 35.72
CA HIS A 3 42.82 54.25 35.49
C HIS A 3 42.08 53.35 34.45
N GLY A 4 40.76 53.36 34.20
CA GLY A 4 39.84 54.45 33.85
C GLY A 4 39.92 54.80 32.34
N ARG A 5 38.85 55.14 31.59
CA ARG A 5 37.39 55.11 31.84
C ARG A 5 36.67 55.56 30.53
N ASP A 6 35.54 54.93 30.15
CA ASP A 6 34.51 55.39 29.17
C ASP A 6 35.00 55.78 27.72
N GLY A 7 34.19 55.87 26.66
CA GLY A 7 32.79 55.46 26.41
C GLY A 7 32.20 56.20 25.19
N GLN A 8 31.09 55.67 24.60
CA GLN A 8 30.17 56.37 23.66
C GLN A 8 30.73 56.74 22.24
N THR A 9 29.96 57.02 21.17
CA THR A 9 28.54 56.77 20.78
C THR A 9 28.31 56.88 19.25
N SER A 10 27.19 56.33 18.77
CA SER A 10 26.34 56.83 17.65
C SER A 10 26.74 56.71 16.16
N ARG A 11 25.69 56.41 15.38
CA ARG A 11 25.53 56.53 13.90
C ARG A 11 25.02 57.97 13.56
N PRO A 12 24.41 58.32 12.39
CA PRO A 12 24.24 57.64 11.08
C PRO A 12 24.46 58.58 9.85
N ARG A 13 23.93 58.15 8.67
CA ARG A 13 23.61 58.93 7.44
C ARG A 13 24.78 59.18 6.45
N LEU A 14 24.57 59.44 5.14
CA LEU A 14 23.52 59.10 4.16
C LEU A 14 24.11 59.29 2.73
N THR A 15 23.45 58.67 1.74
CA THR A 15 23.50 58.88 0.26
C THR A 15 23.41 60.35 -0.22
N PRO A 16 23.56 60.75 -1.53
CA PRO A 16 23.59 59.96 -2.79
C PRO A 16 24.55 60.49 -3.92
N ARG A 17 24.36 60.01 -5.18
CA ARG A 17 24.68 60.63 -6.51
C ARG A 17 26.17 60.76 -6.94
N SER A 18 26.53 60.84 -8.24
CA SER A 18 25.85 60.53 -9.55
C SER A 18 26.84 60.64 -10.73
N THR A 19 26.51 60.04 -11.90
CA THR A 19 26.95 60.36 -13.30
C THR A 19 28.48 60.34 -13.59
N ASP A 20 29.03 59.95 -14.75
CA ASP A 20 28.63 59.99 -16.19
C ASP A 20 28.72 58.57 -16.84
N THR A 21 28.24 58.17 -18.03
CA THR A 21 28.15 58.72 -19.43
C THR A 21 29.48 58.92 -20.18
N ALA A 22 29.60 58.68 -21.50
CA ALA A 22 28.68 58.06 -22.48
C ALA A 22 29.10 56.57 -22.75
N GLU A 23 29.06 55.87 -23.90
CA GLU A 23 28.72 56.05 -25.34
C GLU A 23 27.96 54.77 -25.79
N LEU A 24 26.82 54.80 -26.50
CA LEU A 24 26.53 55.11 -27.92
C LEU A 24 26.96 54.04 -28.95
N ASP A 25 25.99 53.25 -29.43
CA ASP A 25 25.53 53.32 -30.84
C ASP A 25 24.05 52.86 -30.93
N ALA A 26 23.29 53.23 -31.98
CA ALA A 26 21.81 53.11 -31.99
C ALA A 26 21.11 53.05 -33.37
N GLN A 27 19.97 52.34 -33.40
CA GLN A 27 18.79 52.48 -34.30
C GLN A 27 17.68 51.54 -33.74
N GLU A 28 16.43 51.90 -33.40
CA GLU A 28 15.50 52.99 -33.80
C GLU A 28 14.83 52.73 -35.18
N ILE A 29 13.53 52.97 -35.43
CA ILE A 29 12.43 53.56 -34.62
C ILE A 29 11.45 52.45 -34.13
N GLU A 30 10.10 52.45 -34.08
CA GLU A 30 8.97 53.33 -34.48
C GLU A 30 7.74 53.03 -33.57
N VAL A 31 6.77 53.96 -33.43
CA VAL A 31 5.49 53.80 -32.67
C VAL A 31 4.37 54.63 -33.33
N GLU A 32 3.11 54.15 -33.35
CA GLU A 32 1.94 54.99 -33.62
C GLU A 32 0.71 54.62 -32.73
N ILE A 33 -0.15 55.61 -32.46
CA ILE A 33 -1.33 55.57 -31.58
C ILE A 33 -2.43 56.42 -32.23
N LEU A 34 -3.69 55.94 -32.31
CA LEU A 34 -4.89 56.80 -32.43
C LEU A 34 -6.23 56.06 -32.20
N ASP A 35 -7.24 56.82 -31.81
CA ASP A 35 -8.68 56.55 -31.55
C ASP A 35 -9.46 57.71 -32.30
N PRO A 36 -10.80 57.76 -32.55
CA PRO A 36 -11.92 56.99 -31.99
C PRO A 36 -13.06 56.60 -33.00
N ALA A 37 -14.27 56.29 -32.47
CA ALA A 37 -15.53 55.91 -33.14
C ALA A 37 -16.29 57.12 -33.84
N PRO A 38 -17.59 57.08 -34.31
CA PRO A 38 -18.69 56.08 -34.18
C PRO A 38 -19.74 55.93 -35.36
N ARG A 39 -20.85 55.18 -35.12
CA ARG A 39 -22.18 55.11 -35.85
C ARG A 39 -22.28 54.21 -37.11
N ALA A 40 -23.45 53.79 -37.65
CA ALA A 40 -24.76 53.34 -37.08
C ALA A 40 -25.76 52.84 -38.19
N ARG A 41 -26.63 51.84 -37.85
CA ARG A 41 -27.99 51.53 -38.43
C ARG A 41 -28.19 51.12 -39.93
N ARG A 42 -28.54 49.84 -40.20
CA ARG A 42 -29.89 49.30 -40.64
C ARG A 42 -29.83 47.85 -41.18
N GLY A 43 -30.94 47.09 -41.08
CA GLY A 43 -31.15 45.73 -41.64
C GLY A 43 -31.89 45.74 -43.00
N PRO A 44 -32.64 44.67 -43.45
CA PRO A 44 -33.44 43.73 -42.63
C PRO A 44 -33.58 42.24 -43.11
N PHE A 45 -34.37 41.43 -42.37
CA PHE A 45 -35.13 40.19 -42.74
C PHE A 45 -34.33 38.89 -43.11
N ARG A 46 -34.54 37.75 -42.40
CA ARG A 46 -35.59 36.69 -42.49
C ARG A 46 -35.28 35.62 -43.58
N ASP A 47 -35.50 34.31 -43.42
CA ASP A 47 -36.17 33.48 -42.38
C ASP A 47 -35.43 32.12 -42.17
N ASP A 48 -35.68 31.47 -41.02
CA ASP A 48 -35.84 30.03 -40.68
C ASP A 48 -34.95 28.93 -41.35
N ASP A 49 -34.65 27.77 -40.76
CA ASP A 49 -35.19 27.12 -39.55
C ASP A 49 -34.18 26.15 -38.89
N ASP A 50 -34.34 25.92 -37.58
CA ASP A 50 -34.09 24.70 -36.77
C ASP A 50 -32.89 23.72 -37.01
N ARG A 51 -32.27 23.09 -35.98
CA ARG A 51 -32.56 23.03 -34.52
C ARG A 51 -31.31 22.57 -33.73
N ASP A 52 -30.86 23.36 -32.75
CA ASP A 52 -29.93 22.95 -31.68
C ASP A 52 -30.60 23.27 -30.33
N LEU A 53 -30.60 22.32 -29.38
CA LEU A 53 -31.13 22.52 -28.03
C LEU A 53 -30.32 21.74 -27.00
N ASP A 54 -29.38 22.44 -26.37
CA ASP A 54 -28.73 22.04 -25.11
C ASP A 54 -29.13 23.04 -24.01
N ASP A 55 -29.21 22.54 -22.77
CA ASP A 55 -29.29 23.28 -21.49
C ASP A 55 -30.25 24.49 -21.34
N LEU A 56 -31.42 24.29 -20.71
CA LEU A 56 -32.11 25.31 -19.89
C LEU A 56 -33.30 24.73 -19.08
N THR A 57 -33.10 24.49 -17.77
CA THR A 57 -34.19 24.28 -16.79
C THR A 57 -33.95 25.04 -15.49
N ASP A 58 -33.70 26.35 -15.61
CA ASP A 58 -33.77 27.28 -14.48
C ASP A 58 -35.25 27.67 -14.22
N THR A 59 -35.94 26.83 -13.43
CA THR A 59 -37.40 26.86 -13.31
C THR A 59 -37.91 28.03 -12.45
N GLN A 60 -37.90 29.24 -13.03
CA GLN A 60 -38.59 30.38 -12.43
C GLN A 60 -40.11 30.12 -12.30
N ALA A 61 -40.68 30.53 -11.17
CA ALA A 61 -42.08 30.27 -10.86
C ALA A 61 -43.02 31.09 -11.76
N LEU A 62 -43.65 30.44 -12.72
CA LEU A 62 -44.68 31.01 -13.59
C LEU A 62 -45.98 31.23 -12.80
N GLU A 63 -46.08 32.38 -12.13
CA GLU A 63 -47.25 32.78 -11.35
C GLU A 63 -48.42 33.20 -12.26
N LEU A 64 -49.17 32.20 -12.71
CA LEU A 64 -50.31 32.34 -13.63
C LEU A 64 -51.51 33.03 -12.96
N LEU A 65 -51.54 34.35 -13.05
CA LEU A 65 -52.51 35.22 -12.37
C LEU A 65 -53.86 35.24 -13.13
N ALA A 66 -54.75 34.32 -12.78
CA ALA A 66 -56.11 34.26 -13.33
C ALA A 66 -56.99 35.41 -12.77
N PRO A 67 -57.84 36.06 -13.61
CA PRO A 67 -58.56 37.27 -13.21
C PRO A 67 -59.87 37.00 -12.45
N GLY A 68 -60.10 37.78 -11.39
CA GLY A 68 -61.41 38.27 -10.96
C GLY A 68 -62.50 37.25 -10.61
N GLY A 69 -62.67 36.96 -9.32
CA GLY A 69 -63.84 36.24 -8.80
C GLY A 69 -64.11 36.55 -7.32
N THR A 70 -65.02 37.49 -7.05
CA THR A 70 -65.45 37.79 -5.67
C THR A 70 -66.59 36.88 -5.25
N SER A 71 -66.30 35.92 -4.38
CA SER A 71 -67.32 35.28 -3.55
C SER A 71 -66.78 35.00 -2.15
N GLU A 72 -67.50 35.49 -1.14
CA GLU A 72 -67.41 34.94 0.20
C GLU A 72 -67.89 33.49 0.15
N HIS A 73 -67.13 32.55 0.70
CA HIS A 73 -67.53 31.30 1.38
C HIS A 73 -66.26 30.47 1.65
N GLY A 74 -66.13 29.89 2.84
CA GLY A 74 -64.90 29.22 3.26
C GLY A 74 -64.68 27.86 2.58
N ALA A 75 -63.90 27.83 1.50
CA ALA A 75 -63.43 26.60 0.85
C ALA A 75 -61.89 26.48 0.98
N SER A 76 -61.41 25.38 1.56
CA SER A 76 -59.98 25.13 1.69
C SER A 76 -59.37 24.77 0.33
N SER A 77 -58.49 25.65 -0.17
CA SER A 77 -57.80 25.43 -1.44
C SER A 77 -56.81 24.27 -1.33
N ARG A 78 -57.27 23.06 -1.70
CA ARG A 78 -56.39 21.92 -1.93
C ARG A 78 -55.44 22.25 -3.08
N ARG A 79 -54.26 22.80 -2.74
CA ARG A 79 -53.12 22.86 -3.66
C ARG A 79 -52.89 21.46 -4.21
N ALA A 80 -53.16 21.28 -5.50
CA ALA A 80 -52.75 20.10 -6.22
C ALA A 80 -51.21 20.12 -6.28
N ARG A 81 -50.57 19.50 -5.29
CA ARG A 81 -49.14 19.19 -5.37
C ARG A 81 -48.99 18.24 -6.54
N VAL A 82 -48.51 18.76 -7.67
CA VAL A 82 -48.03 17.94 -8.78
C VAL A 82 -46.96 17.02 -8.19
N LEU A 83 -47.25 15.72 -8.20
CA LEU A 83 -46.25 14.70 -7.96
C LEU A 83 -45.47 14.58 -9.26
N GLU A 84 -44.39 15.35 -9.36
CA GLU A 84 -43.32 15.04 -10.29
C GLU A 84 -42.92 13.58 -10.05
N PRO A 85 -42.90 12.72 -11.09
CA PRO A 85 -42.52 11.34 -10.89
C PRO A 85 -41.05 11.29 -10.45
N GLU A 86 -40.81 10.71 -9.27
CA GLU A 86 -39.46 10.43 -8.72
C GLU A 86 -38.51 9.99 -9.84
N PRO A 87 -37.39 10.70 -10.06
CA PRO A 87 -36.54 10.51 -11.24
C PRO A 87 -36.02 9.07 -11.25
N SER A 88 -36.50 8.30 -12.24
CA SER A 88 -36.62 6.84 -12.13
C SER A 88 -35.34 6.14 -11.66
N ALA A 89 -35.37 5.69 -10.40
CA ALA A 89 -34.26 5.07 -9.69
C ALA A 89 -33.95 3.67 -10.26
N GLY A 90 -33.34 3.63 -11.45
CA GLY A 90 -33.18 2.40 -12.22
C GLY A 90 -32.26 2.45 -13.44
N ARG A 91 -31.67 3.59 -13.82
CA ARG A 91 -30.56 3.58 -14.80
C ARG A 91 -29.36 2.86 -14.19
N SER A 92 -29.23 1.56 -14.48
CA SER A 92 -28.17 0.74 -13.89
C SER A 92 -26.80 1.33 -14.21
N VAL A 93 -26.01 1.60 -13.17
CA VAL A 93 -24.63 2.14 -13.30
C VAL A 93 -23.66 1.03 -13.73
N LEU A 94 -24.09 -0.23 -13.67
CA LEU A 94 -23.31 -1.41 -14.02
C LEU A 94 -22.69 -1.37 -15.42
N PRO A 95 -23.40 -1.09 -16.54
CA PRO A 95 -22.79 -1.15 -17.87
C PRO A 95 -21.69 -0.10 -18.08
N THR A 96 -21.84 1.10 -17.49
CA THR A 96 -20.88 2.21 -17.61
C THR A 96 -19.71 2.13 -16.61
N GLU A 97 -19.82 1.28 -15.59
CA GLU A 97 -18.69 0.87 -14.74
C GLU A 97 -18.03 -0.44 -15.18
N ALA A 98 -18.75 -1.35 -15.85
CA ALA A 98 -18.26 -2.67 -16.22
C ALA A 98 -17.01 -2.61 -17.11
N LEU A 99 -16.98 -1.74 -18.14
CA LEU A 99 -15.80 -1.57 -18.98
C LEU A 99 -14.58 -1.04 -18.20
N ARG A 100 -14.81 -0.10 -17.27
CA ARG A 100 -13.76 0.44 -16.38
C ARG A 100 -13.25 -0.63 -15.41
N ALA A 101 -14.15 -1.45 -14.87
CA ALA A 101 -13.82 -2.55 -13.98
C ALA A 101 -13.05 -3.68 -14.68
N LEU A 102 -13.54 -4.10 -15.86
CA LEU A 102 -12.91 -5.11 -16.71
C LEU A 102 -11.49 -4.69 -17.05
N ARG A 103 -11.31 -3.47 -17.60
CA ARG A 103 -9.99 -2.91 -17.86
C ARG A 103 -9.13 -2.85 -16.60
N ALA A 104 -9.68 -2.41 -15.47
CA ALA A 104 -8.91 -2.27 -14.24
C ALA A 104 -8.36 -3.61 -13.72
N GLY A 105 -9.15 -4.68 -13.80
CA GLY A 105 -8.71 -6.05 -13.51
C GLY A 105 -7.65 -6.52 -14.50
N LEU A 106 -7.99 -6.58 -15.79
CA LEU A 106 -7.11 -7.05 -16.88
C LEU A 106 -5.75 -6.34 -16.86
N GLU A 107 -5.74 -5.02 -16.96
CA GLU A 107 -4.52 -4.19 -17.05
C GLU A 107 -3.58 -4.44 -15.87
N SER A 108 -4.13 -4.59 -14.66
CA SER A 108 -3.32 -4.76 -13.44
C SER A 108 -2.63 -6.13 -13.34
N VAL A 109 -3.32 -7.20 -13.74
CA VAL A 109 -2.78 -8.56 -13.66
C VAL A 109 -1.87 -8.84 -14.85
N VAL A 110 -2.23 -8.38 -16.05
CA VAL A 110 -1.37 -8.47 -17.24
C VAL A 110 -0.04 -7.73 -17.02
N ILE A 111 -0.05 -6.52 -16.47
CA ILE A 111 1.20 -5.81 -16.12
C ILE A 111 2.02 -6.60 -15.09
N SER A 112 1.38 -7.23 -14.09
CA SER A 112 2.10 -8.01 -13.10
C SER A 112 2.73 -9.30 -13.65
N TRP A 113 2.08 -9.93 -14.63
CA TRP A 113 2.57 -11.12 -15.31
C TRP A 113 3.69 -10.76 -16.30
N LEU A 114 3.51 -9.72 -17.12
CA LEU A 114 4.54 -9.21 -18.04
C LEU A 114 5.83 -8.81 -17.32
N LEU A 115 5.73 -8.28 -16.09
CA LEU A 115 6.89 -7.91 -15.26
C LEU A 115 7.83 -9.08 -14.94
N ILE A 116 7.33 -10.33 -14.97
CA ILE A 116 8.12 -11.54 -14.77
C ILE A 116 8.41 -12.23 -16.11
N THR A 117 7.38 -12.44 -16.93
CA THR A 117 7.51 -13.25 -18.15
C THR A 117 8.33 -12.57 -19.24
N VAL A 118 8.28 -11.24 -19.38
CA VAL A 118 9.08 -10.53 -20.40
C VAL A 118 10.58 -10.58 -20.09
N PRO A 119 11.06 -10.32 -18.85
CA PRO A 119 12.45 -10.57 -18.49
C PRO A 119 12.93 -12.01 -18.71
N VAL A 120 12.09 -13.02 -18.45
CA VAL A 120 12.47 -14.44 -18.69
C VAL A 120 12.62 -14.74 -20.19
N ILE A 121 11.69 -14.27 -21.04
CA ILE A 121 11.82 -14.38 -22.50
C ILE A 121 13.05 -13.61 -23.01
N ALA A 122 13.31 -12.41 -22.48
CA ALA A 122 14.48 -11.62 -22.86
C ALA A 122 15.80 -12.29 -22.46
N ALA A 123 15.86 -12.94 -21.29
CA ALA A 123 17.01 -13.70 -20.83
C ALA A 123 17.26 -14.93 -21.72
N TYR A 124 16.20 -15.66 -22.11
CA TYR A 124 16.28 -16.73 -23.11
C TYR A 124 16.82 -16.20 -24.45
N VAL A 125 16.28 -15.10 -24.99
CA VAL A 125 16.73 -14.54 -26.28
C VAL A 125 18.21 -14.11 -26.21
N ALA A 126 18.66 -13.59 -25.07
CA ALA A 126 20.06 -13.23 -24.84
C ALA A 126 20.99 -14.46 -24.71
N THR A 127 20.47 -15.63 -24.36
CA THR A 127 21.25 -16.86 -24.08
C THR A 127 21.02 -18.00 -25.07
N VAL A 128 20.17 -17.83 -26.09
CA VAL A 128 19.75 -18.86 -27.06
C VAL A 128 20.89 -19.56 -27.81
N ALA A 129 22.09 -18.96 -27.87
CA ALA A 129 23.30 -19.58 -28.42
C ALA A 129 24.01 -20.56 -27.45
N SER A 130 23.52 -20.70 -26.22
CA SER A 130 24.09 -21.58 -25.19
C SER A 130 23.71 -23.05 -25.43
N PRO A 131 24.67 -23.98 -25.55
CA PRO A 131 24.39 -25.41 -25.66
C PRO A 131 23.56 -25.99 -24.50
N VAL A 132 23.56 -25.33 -23.34
CA VAL A 132 22.83 -25.74 -22.14
C VAL A 132 21.31 -25.65 -22.32
N LEU A 133 20.82 -24.82 -23.24
CA LEU A 133 19.38 -24.70 -23.53
C LEU A 133 18.84 -25.81 -24.45
N GLY A 134 19.72 -26.52 -25.17
CA GLY A 134 19.33 -27.61 -26.07
C GLY A 134 18.27 -27.17 -27.10
N GLU A 135 17.10 -27.82 -27.06
CA GLU A 135 15.97 -27.57 -27.97
C GLU A 135 14.93 -26.58 -27.40
N ALA A 136 15.19 -25.95 -26.24
CA ALA A 136 14.24 -25.06 -25.58
C ALA A 136 13.85 -23.86 -26.46
N SER A 137 12.56 -23.50 -26.46
CA SER A 137 12.03 -22.41 -27.28
C SER A 137 11.70 -21.15 -26.48
N TRP A 138 11.42 -20.04 -27.19
CA TRP A 138 10.90 -18.81 -26.59
C TRP A 138 9.53 -19.02 -25.92
N LEU A 139 8.76 -20.03 -26.35
CA LEU A 139 7.50 -20.40 -25.74
C LEU A 139 7.71 -21.13 -24.41
N ASP A 140 8.79 -21.89 -24.27
CA ASP A 140 9.20 -22.53 -23.01
C ASP A 140 9.71 -21.48 -22.01
N ALA A 141 10.40 -20.45 -22.48
CA ALA A 141 10.68 -19.27 -21.66
C ALA A 141 9.38 -18.56 -21.20
N ALA A 142 8.36 -18.46 -22.07
CA ALA A 142 7.06 -17.89 -21.71
C ALA A 142 6.27 -18.76 -20.70
N ARG A 143 6.32 -20.09 -20.85
CA ARG A 143 5.77 -21.09 -19.94
C ARG A 143 6.42 -20.98 -18.55
N ASN A 144 7.75 -21.02 -18.50
CA ASN A 144 8.53 -20.92 -17.26
C ASN A 144 8.37 -19.55 -16.58
N GLY A 145 8.31 -18.45 -17.33
CA GLY A 145 7.99 -17.13 -16.79
C GLY A 145 6.58 -17.05 -16.18
N SER A 146 5.61 -17.73 -16.81
CA SER A 146 4.24 -17.83 -16.30
C SER A 146 4.15 -18.69 -15.04
N ALA A 147 4.85 -19.83 -14.99
CA ALA A 147 4.97 -20.68 -13.80
C ALA A 147 5.64 -19.94 -12.62
N GLY A 148 6.75 -19.25 -12.88
CA GLY A 148 7.42 -18.40 -11.89
C GLY A 148 6.57 -17.22 -11.41
N TRP A 149 5.66 -16.72 -12.25
CA TRP A 149 4.66 -15.75 -11.84
C TRP A 149 3.57 -16.36 -10.94
N LEU A 150 3.05 -17.55 -11.30
CA LEU A 150 2.03 -18.29 -10.54
C LEU A 150 2.53 -18.74 -9.17
N LEU A 151 3.84 -19.01 -9.00
CA LEU A 151 4.47 -19.24 -7.68
C LEU A 151 4.21 -18.08 -6.70
N GLY A 152 4.18 -16.83 -7.19
CA GLY A 152 3.78 -15.65 -6.40
C GLY A 152 2.30 -15.60 -6.01
N LEU A 153 1.46 -16.46 -6.61
CA LEU A 153 0.06 -16.71 -6.25
C LEU A 153 -0.13 -18.04 -5.50
N GLY A 154 0.97 -18.66 -5.05
CA GLY A 154 0.96 -19.87 -4.21
C GLY A 154 0.96 -21.19 -4.98
N GLN A 155 1.29 -21.19 -6.28
CA GLN A 155 1.51 -22.44 -7.02
C GLN A 155 2.82 -23.13 -6.70
N GLU A 156 2.90 -24.38 -7.15
CA GLU A 156 4.11 -25.19 -7.16
C GLU A 156 4.81 -25.02 -8.51
N MET A 157 6.10 -24.68 -8.49
CA MET A 157 6.95 -24.62 -9.68
C MET A 157 7.89 -25.82 -9.68
N ALA A 158 7.74 -26.70 -10.68
CA ALA A 158 8.68 -27.78 -10.91
C ALA A 158 10.03 -27.22 -11.42
N VAL A 159 11.13 -27.71 -10.85
CA VAL A 159 12.51 -27.37 -11.23
C VAL A 159 13.27 -28.68 -11.43
N LEU A 160 13.83 -28.86 -12.63
CA LEU A 160 14.66 -30.00 -12.97
C LEU A 160 16.08 -29.81 -12.41
N GLY A 161 16.56 -30.79 -11.65
CA GLY A 161 17.93 -30.88 -11.17
C GLY A 161 18.90 -31.36 -12.24
N VAL A 162 20.19 -31.11 -12.01
CA VAL A 162 21.29 -31.54 -12.90
C VAL A 162 21.42 -33.06 -12.96
N ASP A 163 20.91 -33.76 -11.95
CA ASP A 163 20.78 -35.22 -11.85
C ASP A 163 19.52 -35.77 -12.56
N GLY A 164 18.72 -34.91 -13.18
CA GLY A 164 17.44 -35.27 -13.79
C GLY A 164 16.28 -35.44 -12.80
N SER A 165 16.48 -35.14 -11.51
CA SER A 165 15.40 -35.21 -10.51
C SER A 165 14.46 -34.00 -10.63
N THR A 166 13.15 -34.21 -10.57
CA THR A 166 12.18 -33.11 -10.56
C THR A 166 11.89 -32.71 -9.12
N THR A 167 12.26 -31.48 -8.74
CA THR A 167 11.98 -30.91 -7.42
C THR A 167 10.88 -29.86 -7.49
N ALA A 168 10.07 -29.74 -6.44
CA ALA A 168 9.03 -28.71 -6.37
C ALA A 168 9.52 -27.50 -5.55
N VAL A 169 9.31 -26.29 -6.06
CA VAL A 169 9.46 -25.05 -5.30
C VAL A 169 8.06 -24.49 -5.02
N THR A 170 7.71 -24.34 -3.75
CA THR A 170 6.36 -23.89 -3.32
C THR A 170 6.39 -22.65 -2.40
N LEU A 171 7.58 -22.13 -2.11
CA LEU A 171 7.74 -20.92 -1.31
C LEU A 171 7.43 -19.68 -2.15
N ALA A 172 6.32 -19.02 -1.85
CA ALA A 172 5.91 -17.82 -2.57
C ALA A 172 6.87 -16.63 -2.30
N PRO A 173 7.42 -15.98 -3.35
CA PRO A 173 8.14 -14.73 -3.20
C PRO A 173 7.16 -13.60 -2.89
N LEU A 174 6.99 -13.25 -1.61
CA LEU A 174 5.94 -12.33 -1.16
C LEU A 174 6.02 -10.94 -1.82
N ALA A 175 7.18 -10.50 -2.31
CA ALA A 175 7.28 -9.27 -3.09
C ALA A 175 6.39 -9.31 -4.35
N LEU A 176 6.35 -10.45 -5.05
CA LEU A 176 5.53 -10.62 -6.25
C LEU A 176 4.04 -10.59 -5.91
N THR A 177 3.64 -11.30 -4.86
CA THR A 177 2.27 -11.24 -4.31
C THR A 177 1.88 -9.80 -3.96
N LEU A 178 2.79 -9.04 -3.34
CA LEU A 178 2.59 -7.64 -2.99
C LEU A 178 2.54 -6.70 -4.21
N VAL A 179 3.28 -6.98 -5.28
CA VAL A 179 3.21 -6.25 -6.56
C VAL A 179 1.86 -6.47 -7.23
N THR A 180 1.41 -7.72 -7.38
CA THR A 180 0.05 -8.03 -7.88
C THR A 180 -1.01 -7.30 -7.05
N CYS A 181 -0.89 -7.34 -5.72
CA CYS A 181 -1.79 -6.63 -4.82
C CYS A 181 -1.79 -5.12 -5.03
N ALA A 182 -0.61 -4.51 -5.15
CA ALA A 182 -0.44 -3.07 -5.30
C ALA A 182 -0.97 -2.56 -6.65
N LEU A 183 -0.74 -3.32 -7.73
CA LEU A 183 -1.24 -3.03 -9.07
C LEU A 183 -2.77 -3.11 -9.11
N LEU A 184 -3.37 -4.22 -8.65
CA LEU A 184 -4.82 -4.42 -8.69
C LEU A 184 -5.55 -3.43 -7.76
N ALA A 185 -5.12 -3.27 -6.51
CA ALA A 185 -5.70 -2.28 -5.60
C ALA A 185 -5.50 -0.83 -6.09
N GLY A 186 -4.37 -0.55 -6.75
CA GLY A 186 -4.09 0.73 -7.39
C GLY A 186 -5.01 1.00 -8.59
N SER A 187 -5.28 -0.03 -9.40
CA SER A 187 -6.12 0.01 -10.58
C SER A 187 -7.60 0.21 -10.25
N VAL A 188 -8.14 -0.62 -9.34
CA VAL A 188 -9.52 -0.49 -8.81
C VAL A 188 -9.75 0.90 -8.19
N ARG A 189 -8.76 1.44 -7.46
CA ARG A 189 -8.81 2.80 -6.92
C ARG A 189 -8.85 3.87 -8.03
N ARG A 190 -8.09 3.70 -9.11
CA ARG A 190 -8.06 4.64 -10.26
C ARG A 190 -9.37 4.61 -11.07
N ALA A 191 -9.99 3.45 -11.21
CA ALA A 191 -11.21 3.25 -12.00
C ALA A 191 -12.46 3.96 -11.44
N ARG A 192 -12.42 4.38 -10.15
CA ARG A 192 -13.52 5.06 -9.44
C ARG A 192 -14.85 4.31 -9.60
N LEU A 193 -14.82 3.00 -9.36
CA LEU A 193 -16.01 2.16 -9.30
C LEU A 193 -16.82 2.54 -8.05
N THR A 194 -18.14 2.48 -8.14
CA THR A 194 -19.09 2.77 -7.04
C THR A 194 -20.03 1.60 -6.79
N HIS A 195 -20.37 0.81 -7.82
CA HIS A 195 -21.35 -0.25 -7.72
C HIS A 195 -20.71 -1.58 -7.26
N PRO A 196 -21.32 -2.35 -6.33
CA PRO A 196 -20.75 -3.62 -5.82
C PRO A 196 -20.42 -4.62 -6.95
N GLY A 197 -21.32 -4.77 -7.93
CA GLY A 197 -21.08 -5.65 -9.08
C GLY A 197 -19.92 -5.21 -9.98
N ALA A 198 -19.53 -3.93 -10.00
CA ALA A 198 -18.34 -3.49 -10.73
C ALA A 198 -17.05 -3.99 -10.06
N PHE A 199 -17.00 -4.06 -8.73
CA PHE A 199 -15.89 -4.71 -8.03
C PHE A 199 -15.83 -6.22 -8.32
N ALA A 200 -16.98 -6.88 -8.48
CA ALA A 200 -17.03 -8.28 -8.92
C ALA A 200 -16.52 -8.45 -10.37
N VAL A 201 -16.88 -7.57 -11.30
CA VAL A 201 -16.33 -7.58 -12.67
C VAL A 201 -14.81 -7.39 -12.67
N ALA A 202 -14.27 -6.50 -11.84
CA ALA A 202 -12.82 -6.32 -11.71
C ALA A 202 -12.11 -7.57 -11.13
N ALA A 203 -12.75 -8.26 -10.16
CA ALA A 203 -12.23 -9.50 -9.59
C ALA A 203 -12.26 -10.66 -10.58
N LEU A 204 -13.36 -10.83 -11.33
CA LEU A 204 -13.49 -11.86 -12.37
C LEU A 204 -12.54 -11.61 -13.55
N ALA A 205 -12.35 -10.35 -13.95
CA ALA A 205 -11.37 -9.96 -14.95
C ALA A 205 -9.93 -10.30 -14.52
N ALA A 206 -9.58 -10.02 -13.26
CA ALA A 206 -8.29 -10.41 -12.68
C ALA A 206 -8.10 -11.94 -12.66
N ALA A 207 -9.13 -12.69 -12.27
CA ALA A 207 -9.12 -14.16 -12.26
C ALA A 207 -9.00 -14.76 -13.67
N GLY A 208 -9.64 -14.15 -14.68
CA GLY A 208 -9.53 -14.59 -16.08
C GLY A 208 -8.11 -14.53 -16.63
N VAL A 209 -7.32 -13.50 -16.27
CA VAL A 209 -5.90 -13.43 -16.64
C VAL A 209 -5.09 -14.52 -15.93
N VAL A 210 -5.40 -14.81 -14.66
CA VAL A 210 -4.75 -15.92 -13.93
C VAL A 210 -5.05 -17.27 -14.61
N VAL A 211 -6.30 -17.53 -15.02
CA VAL A 211 -6.69 -18.74 -15.77
C VAL A 211 -5.95 -18.83 -17.12
N LEU A 212 -5.78 -17.71 -17.83
CA LEU A 212 -4.99 -17.68 -19.07
C LEU A 212 -3.49 -17.97 -18.81
N ALA A 213 -2.93 -17.52 -17.69
CA ALA A 213 -1.56 -17.85 -17.30
C ALA A 213 -1.38 -19.34 -16.97
N TYR A 214 -2.36 -20.00 -16.34
CA TYR A 214 -2.37 -21.46 -16.16
C TYR A 214 -2.38 -22.19 -17.51
N ALA A 215 -3.25 -21.78 -18.44
CA ALA A 215 -3.33 -22.38 -19.77
C ALA A 215 -2.04 -22.20 -20.56
N LEU A 216 -1.38 -21.04 -20.47
CA LEU A 216 -0.09 -20.79 -21.10
C LEU A 216 1.07 -21.57 -20.45
N ALA A 217 1.01 -21.81 -19.14
CA ALA A 217 2.01 -22.59 -18.40
C ALA A 217 1.79 -24.12 -18.50
N GLU A 218 0.70 -24.57 -19.13
CA GLU A 218 0.23 -25.97 -19.15
C GLU A 218 0.05 -26.60 -17.74
N GLN A 219 -0.31 -25.76 -16.75
CA GLN A 219 -0.46 -26.16 -15.35
C GLN A 219 -1.93 -26.24 -14.92
N THR A 220 -2.27 -27.25 -14.11
CA THR A 220 -3.57 -27.32 -13.43
C THR A 220 -3.50 -26.61 -12.06
N PRO A 221 -4.56 -25.89 -11.64
CA PRO A 221 -4.49 -25.08 -10.44
C PRO A 221 -4.65 -25.91 -9.15
N SER A 222 -3.55 -26.13 -8.43
CA SER A 222 -3.55 -26.68 -7.06
C SER A 222 -4.52 -25.94 -6.11
N PRO A 223 -5.18 -26.62 -5.14
CA PRO A 223 -6.14 -26.00 -4.23
C PRO A 223 -5.57 -24.84 -3.40
N ARG A 224 -4.30 -24.95 -3.00
CA ARG A 224 -3.53 -23.93 -2.26
C ARG A 224 -3.48 -22.61 -3.01
N ALA A 225 -3.17 -22.64 -4.30
CA ALA A 225 -3.10 -21.43 -5.12
C ALA A 225 -4.49 -20.91 -5.54
N VAL A 226 -5.52 -21.76 -5.66
CA VAL A 226 -6.91 -21.28 -5.84
C VAL A 226 -7.32 -20.44 -4.64
N GLY A 227 -7.09 -20.95 -3.41
CA GLY A 227 -7.34 -20.19 -2.18
C GLY A 227 -6.50 -18.92 -2.10
N THR A 228 -5.20 -19.00 -2.34
CA THR A 228 -4.29 -17.83 -2.31
C THR A 228 -4.67 -16.78 -3.36
N THR A 229 -4.98 -17.19 -4.59
CA THR A 229 -5.44 -16.28 -5.66
C THR A 229 -6.74 -15.57 -5.26
N ALA A 230 -7.71 -16.29 -4.70
CA ALA A 230 -8.97 -15.71 -4.24
C ALA A 230 -8.74 -14.68 -3.11
N VAL A 231 -7.86 -14.97 -2.15
CA VAL A 231 -7.46 -14.03 -1.09
C VAL A 231 -6.74 -12.81 -1.67
N VAL A 232 -5.76 -13.01 -2.57
CA VAL A 232 -5.00 -11.93 -3.23
C VAL A 232 -5.93 -10.99 -4.00
N ILE A 233 -6.81 -11.52 -4.85
CA ILE A 233 -7.76 -10.71 -5.64
C ILE A 233 -8.76 -10.02 -4.70
N GLY A 234 -9.38 -10.76 -3.77
CA GLY A 234 -10.39 -10.22 -2.86
C GLY A 234 -9.85 -9.10 -1.97
N VAL A 235 -8.69 -9.29 -1.33
CA VAL A 235 -8.02 -8.26 -0.51
C VAL A 235 -7.63 -7.06 -1.36
N SER A 236 -7.13 -7.27 -2.58
CA SER A 236 -6.73 -6.17 -3.48
C SER A 236 -7.91 -5.31 -3.91
N VAL A 237 -9.01 -5.94 -4.32
CA VAL A 237 -10.24 -5.25 -4.72
C VAL A 237 -10.85 -4.50 -3.52
N LEU A 238 -10.90 -5.13 -2.34
CA LEU A 238 -11.37 -4.49 -1.10
C LEU A 238 -10.51 -3.29 -0.69
N VAL A 239 -9.19 -3.42 -0.75
CA VAL A 239 -8.24 -2.32 -0.47
C VAL A 239 -8.34 -1.22 -1.53
N GLY A 240 -8.62 -1.56 -2.78
CA GLY A 240 -8.95 -0.60 -3.85
C GLY A 240 -10.21 0.21 -3.54
N ALA A 241 -11.32 -0.47 -3.22
CA ALA A 241 -12.61 0.13 -2.86
C ALA A 241 -12.54 1.00 -1.60
N ALA A 242 -11.80 0.55 -0.58
CA ALA A 242 -11.53 1.33 0.63
C ALA A 242 -10.73 2.60 0.33
N ARG A 243 -9.79 2.54 -0.62
CA ARG A 243 -8.95 3.69 -1.03
C ARG A 243 -9.65 4.64 -2.00
N SER A 244 -10.66 4.20 -2.76
CA SER A 244 -11.53 5.09 -3.56
C SER A 244 -12.65 5.73 -2.75
N ARG A 245 -12.87 5.29 -1.48
CA ARG A 245 -14.02 5.63 -0.62
C ARG A 245 -15.37 5.17 -1.20
N ALA A 246 -15.36 4.11 -2.00
CA ALA A 246 -16.57 3.52 -2.59
C ALA A 246 -17.29 2.51 -1.68
N LEU A 247 -16.64 2.08 -0.60
CA LEU A 247 -17.33 1.30 0.44
C LEU A 247 -18.40 2.17 1.13
N PRO A 248 -19.61 1.64 1.40
CA PRO A 248 -20.66 2.37 2.11
C PRO A 248 -20.17 2.97 3.43
N ALA A 249 -20.76 4.12 3.81
CA ALA A 249 -20.54 4.70 5.12
C ALA A 249 -21.05 3.72 6.20
N LEU A 250 -20.15 3.28 7.08
CA LEU A 250 -20.51 2.44 8.21
C LEU A 250 -21.41 3.23 9.18
N PRO A 251 -22.41 2.60 9.82
CA PRO A 251 -23.36 3.29 10.69
C PRO A 251 -22.66 3.94 11.87
N ALA A 252 -23.08 5.17 12.20
CA ALA A 252 -22.45 6.03 13.20
C ALA A 252 -22.80 5.64 14.65
N SER A 253 -22.39 4.43 15.06
CA SER A 253 -22.47 3.97 16.45
C SER A 253 -21.10 3.94 17.12
N ASP A 254 -21.08 4.08 18.45
CA ASP A 254 -19.85 4.00 19.24
C ASP A 254 -19.17 2.64 19.10
N THR A 255 -19.96 1.55 19.05
CA THR A 255 -19.51 0.18 18.81
C THR A 255 -18.71 0.07 17.51
N VAL A 256 -19.26 0.57 16.40
CA VAL A 256 -18.61 0.53 15.09
C VAL A 256 -17.41 1.47 15.04
N THR A 257 -17.51 2.65 15.67
CA THR A 257 -16.42 3.62 15.75
C THR A 257 -15.22 3.07 16.52
N ALA A 258 -15.46 2.42 17.67
CA ALA A 258 -14.46 1.73 18.47
C ALA A 258 -13.82 0.57 17.70
N ALA A 259 -14.63 -0.29 17.07
CA ALA A 259 -14.13 -1.39 16.24
C ALA A 259 -13.23 -0.86 15.11
N VAL A 260 -13.65 0.17 14.37
CA VAL A 260 -12.86 0.80 13.29
C VAL A 260 -11.58 1.48 13.82
N VAL A 261 -11.63 2.12 15.00
CA VAL A 261 -10.44 2.67 15.69
C VAL A 261 -9.44 1.56 16.05
N GLY A 262 -9.96 0.39 16.41
CA GLY A 262 -9.24 -0.86 16.71
C GLY A 262 -8.64 -1.55 15.49
N LEU A 263 -9.42 -1.82 14.44
CA LEU A 263 -8.94 -2.37 13.16
C LEU A 263 -7.81 -1.51 12.57
N ARG A 264 -7.97 -0.18 12.58
CA ARG A 264 -6.92 0.79 12.19
C ARG A 264 -5.72 0.82 13.15
N GLY A 265 -5.89 0.31 14.37
CA GLY A 265 -4.82 0.02 15.33
C GLY A 265 -4.07 -1.27 14.99
N GLY A 266 -4.80 -2.36 14.74
CA GLY A 266 -4.23 -3.65 14.35
C GLY A 266 -3.42 -3.56 13.06
N LEU A 267 -3.94 -2.91 12.02
CA LEU A 267 -3.17 -2.66 10.79
C LEU A 267 -1.88 -1.86 11.03
N ARG A 268 -1.83 -0.98 12.06
CA ARG A 268 -0.60 -0.28 12.44
C ARG A 268 0.36 -1.20 13.19
N ALA A 269 -0.16 -2.03 14.10
CA ALA A 269 0.60 -3.07 14.78
C ALA A 269 1.27 -4.02 13.77
N VAL A 270 0.53 -4.52 12.78
CA VAL A 270 1.07 -5.31 11.65
C VAL A 270 2.20 -4.54 10.95
N THR A 271 2.00 -3.28 10.56
CA THR A 271 3.09 -2.53 9.90
C THR A 271 4.31 -2.32 10.79
N THR A 272 4.15 -2.17 12.11
CA THR A 272 5.28 -2.08 13.05
C THR A 272 6.03 -3.40 13.17
N LEU A 273 5.32 -4.53 13.20
CA LEU A 273 5.87 -5.88 13.23
C LEU A 273 6.61 -6.25 11.93
N VAL A 274 6.02 -5.95 10.77
CA VAL A 274 6.64 -6.18 9.45
C VAL A 274 7.87 -5.27 9.26
N VAL A 275 7.84 -4.02 9.74
CA VAL A 275 9.02 -3.13 9.73
C VAL A 275 10.13 -3.65 10.66
N LEU A 276 9.79 -4.19 11.85
CA LEU A 276 10.78 -4.83 12.72
C LEU A 276 11.47 -6.01 12.01
N GLY A 277 10.70 -6.90 11.38
CA GLY A 277 11.23 -8.00 10.57
C GLY A 277 12.11 -7.52 9.41
N ALA A 278 11.65 -6.56 8.63
CA ALA A 278 12.41 -6.03 7.48
C ALA A 278 13.71 -5.31 7.90
N VAL A 279 13.69 -4.53 8.99
CA VAL A 279 14.90 -3.91 9.55
C VAL A 279 15.87 -4.96 10.08
N THR A 280 15.37 -6.07 10.62
CA THR A 280 16.20 -7.21 11.07
C THR A 280 16.91 -7.88 9.89
N VAL A 281 16.19 -8.17 8.80
CA VAL A 281 16.79 -8.73 7.56
C VAL A 281 17.86 -7.80 6.99
N VAL A 282 17.57 -6.49 6.87
CA VAL A 282 18.55 -5.51 6.39
C VAL A 282 19.77 -5.42 7.32
N GLY A 283 19.56 -5.44 8.64
CA GLY A 283 20.65 -5.44 9.63
C GLY A 283 21.56 -6.67 9.51
N LEU A 284 20.97 -7.86 9.38
CA LEU A 284 21.70 -9.12 9.19
C LEU A 284 22.49 -9.13 7.88
N VAL A 285 21.87 -8.76 6.76
CA VAL A 285 22.53 -8.74 5.44
C VAL A 285 23.66 -7.72 5.39
N LEU A 286 23.54 -6.57 6.05
CA LEU A 286 24.64 -5.61 6.17
C LEU A 286 25.78 -6.15 7.06
N ALA A 287 25.44 -6.74 8.22
CA ALA A 287 26.42 -7.28 9.17
C ALA A 287 27.19 -8.50 8.65
N ARG A 288 26.55 -9.34 7.81
CA ARG A 288 27.13 -10.56 7.21
C ARG A 288 27.39 -10.43 5.71
N SER A 289 27.51 -9.20 5.21
CA SER A 289 27.69 -8.89 3.79
C SER A 289 28.92 -9.57 3.15
N GLY A 290 29.98 -9.85 3.93
CA GLY A 290 31.13 -10.66 3.49
C GLY A 290 30.71 -12.06 3.03
N ALA A 291 30.12 -12.85 3.94
CA ALA A 291 29.68 -14.22 3.66
C ALA A 291 28.63 -14.30 2.53
N VAL A 292 27.71 -13.33 2.45
CA VAL A 292 26.74 -13.21 1.34
C VAL A 292 27.46 -13.02 0.01
N LEU A 293 28.46 -12.12 -0.06
CA LEU A 293 29.23 -11.87 -1.28
C LEU A 293 30.22 -12.99 -1.61
N GLU A 294 30.72 -13.73 -0.62
CA GLU A 294 31.55 -14.93 -0.81
C GLU A 294 30.72 -16.05 -1.43
N LEU A 295 29.55 -16.37 -0.86
CA LEU A 295 28.66 -17.39 -1.40
C LEU A 295 28.12 -17.01 -2.79
N GLN A 296 27.89 -15.73 -3.07
CA GLN A 296 27.49 -15.28 -4.42
C GLN A 296 28.64 -15.33 -5.44
N ARG A 297 29.91 -15.20 -5.03
CA ARG A 297 31.07 -15.43 -5.92
C ARG A 297 31.34 -16.92 -6.14
N ALA A 298 31.12 -17.76 -5.13
CA ALA A 298 31.31 -19.21 -5.21
C ALA A 298 30.36 -19.91 -6.20
N LEU A 299 29.29 -19.24 -6.64
CA LEU A 299 28.39 -19.70 -7.70
C LEU A 299 28.95 -19.48 -9.13
N ASP A 300 30.05 -18.72 -9.28
CA ASP A 300 30.70 -18.34 -10.56
C ASP A 300 29.74 -17.95 -11.70
N ALA A 301 28.63 -17.30 -11.33
CA ALA A 301 27.53 -17.01 -12.23
C ALA A 301 27.89 -15.85 -13.19
N ASP A 302 27.44 -15.98 -14.45
CA ASP A 302 27.60 -14.92 -15.45
C ASP A 302 26.81 -13.64 -15.07
N PRO A 303 27.10 -12.48 -15.69
CA PRO A 303 26.46 -11.22 -15.34
C PRO A 303 24.92 -11.19 -15.46
N LEU A 304 24.31 -11.95 -16.37
CA LEU A 304 22.86 -12.06 -16.50
C LEU A 304 22.28 -12.95 -15.39
N SER A 305 22.88 -14.12 -15.15
CA SER A 305 22.51 -15.00 -14.05
C SER A 305 22.66 -14.33 -12.68
N LEU A 306 23.71 -13.52 -12.47
CA LEU A 306 23.88 -12.69 -11.28
C LEU A 306 22.74 -11.67 -11.10
N VAL A 307 22.29 -11.02 -12.17
CA VAL A 307 21.14 -10.09 -12.11
C VAL A 307 19.85 -10.84 -11.76
N VAL A 308 19.58 -11.99 -12.39
CA VAL A 308 18.41 -12.83 -12.09
C VAL A 308 18.45 -13.31 -10.63
N LEU A 309 19.61 -13.76 -10.15
CA LEU A 309 19.83 -14.20 -8.76
C LEU A 309 19.62 -13.06 -7.75
N VAL A 310 20.07 -11.84 -8.04
CA VAL A 310 19.82 -10.67 -7.17
C VAL A 310 18.34 -10.29 -7.17
N VAL A 311 17.67 -10.31 -8.33
CA VAL A 311 16.22 -10.05 -8.42
C VAL A 311 15.42 -11.10 -7.64
N GLY A 312 15.77 -12.39 -7.76
CA GLY A 312 15.14 -13.47 -6.99
C GLY A 312 15.29 -13.29 -5.48
N GLN A 313 16.50 -12.94 -5.01
CA GLN A 313 16.75 -12.64 -3.60
C GLN A 313 15.96 -11.41 -3.12
N LEU A 314 15.89 -10.33 -3.91
CA LEU A 314 15.07 -9.15 -3.60
C LEU A 314 13.57 -9.48 -3.54
N LEU A 315 13.08 -10.38 -4.41
CA LEU A 315 11.70 -10.85 -4.39
C LEU A 315 11.38 -11.70 -3.13
N ALA A 316 12.38 -12.35 -2.54
CA ALA A 316 12.27 -13.10 -1.29
C ALA A 316 12.38 -12.23 -0.01
N VAL A 317 12.91 -11.00 -0.07
CA VAL A 317 13.10 -10.13 1.12
C VAL A 317 11.83 -9.96 1.97
N PRO A 318 10.60 -9.77 1.41
CA PRO A 318 9.40 -9.70 2.25
C PRO A 318 9.01 -11.04 2.90
N THR A 319 9.37 -12.17 2.29
CA THR A 319 9.23 -13.51 2.90
C THR A 319 10.19 -13.65 4.09
N LEU A 320 11.46 -13.28 3.91
CA LEU A 320 12.45 -13.25 4.99
C LEU A 320 12.07 -12.28 6.12
N ALA A 321 11.39 -11.16 5.81
CA ALA A 321 10.89 -10.23 6.82
C ALA A 321 9.76 -10.83 7.69
N VAL A 322 8.93 -11.72 7.12
CA VAL A 322 7.94 -12.48 7.90
C VAL A 322 8.61 -13.58 8.74
N TRP A 323 9.66 -14.23 8.22
CA TRP A 323 10.46 -15.19 8.99
C TRP A 323 11.18 -14.53 10.18
N ALA A 324 11.81 -13.37 9.97
CA ALA A 324 12.42 -12.58 11.04
C ALA A 324 11.37 -12.08 12.05
N LEU A 325 10.14 -11.77 11.63
CA LEU A 325 9.03 -11.48 12.53
C LEU A 325 8.63 -12.71 13.36
N ALA A 326 8.54 -13.89 12.77
CA ALA A 326 8.24 -15.13 13.49
C ALA A 326 9.32 -15.46 14.53
N TRP A 327 10.59 -15.14 14.25
CA TRP A 327 11.67 -15.18 15.24
C TRP A 327 11.41 -14.20 16.40
N TRP A 328 11.12 -12.92 16.13
CA TRP A 328 10.82 -11.93 17.17
C TRP A 328 9.60 -12.28 18.05
N LEU A 329 8.65 -13.06 17.52
CA LEU A 329 7.47 -13.53 18.25
C LEU A 329 7.72 -14.78 19.11
N GLY A 330 8.82 -15.51 18.87
CA GLY A 330 9.18 -16.74 19.59
C GLY A 330 9.31 -18.00 18.72
N PRO A 331 8.34 -18.35 17.84
CA PRO A 331 8.35 -19.63 17.13
C PRO A 331 9.50 -19.83 16.14
N GLY A 332 10.01 -18.75 15.56
CA GLY A 332 11.03 -18.83 14.53
C GLY A 332 10.51 -19.37 13.20
N PHE A 333 11.42 -19.96 12.43
CA PHE A 333 11.16 -20.56 11.13
C PHE A 333 12.14 -21.72 10.88
N SER A 334 11.79 -22.59 9.93
CA SER A 334 12.55 -23.78 9.56
C SER A 334 13.03 -23.67 8.10
N ILE A 335 14.18 -24.26 7.78
CA ILE A 335 14.69 -24.47 6.42
C ILE A 335 15.22 -25.91 6.34
N GLY A 336 14.40 -26.85 5.90
CA GLY A 336 14.75 -28.27 5.97
C GLY A 336 14.90 -28.71 7.43
N MET A 337 16.11 -29.11 7.81
CA MET A 337 16.46 -29.48 9.19
C MET A 337 16.94 -28.30 10.06
N VAL A 338 17.18 -27.12 9.46
CA VAL A 338 17.70 -25.95 10.17
C VAL A 338 16.56 -25.12 10.74
N ASP A 339 16.35 -25.25 12.05
CA ASP A 339 15.47 -24.37 12.83
C ASP A 339 16.20 -23.11 13.28
N VAL A 340 15.56 -21.94 13.11
CA VAL A 340 16.07 -20.63 13.50
C VAL A 340 15.07 -19.95 14.46
N ALA A 341 15.34 -20.01 15.76
CA ALA A 341 14.48 -19.47 16.83
C ALA A 341 15.28 -18.66 17.87
N PRO A 342 14.64 -17.90 18.77
CA PRO A 342 15.36 -17.17 19.83
C PRO A 342 16.02 -18.08 20.87
N SER A 343 15.57 -19.32 21.01
CA SER A 343 16.24 -20.36 21.83
C SER A 343 17.60 -20.75 21.27
N GLY A 344 17.77 -20.72 19.95
CA GLY A 344 18.99 -21.08 19.24
C GLY A 344 18.77 -21.37 17.76
N VAL A 345 19.86 -21.66 17.09
CA VAL A 345 19.90 -22.12 15.69
C VAL A 345 20.41 -23.55 15.66
N ALA A 346 19.67 -24.45 15.02
CA ALA A 346 20.09 -25.83 14.81
C ALA A 346 21.17 -25.93 13.72
N ASP A 347 22.06 -26.91 13.84
CA ASP A 347 23.04 -27.22 12.78
C ASP A 347 22.40 -28.08 11.69
N GLY A 348 22.85 -27.93 10.44
CA GLY A 348 22.30 -28.66 9.29
C GLY A 348 22.56 -27.99 7.93
N PRO A 349 22.24 -28.70 6.83
CA PRO A 349 22.48 -28.21 5.47
C PRO A 349 21.51 -27.09 5.09
N LEU A 350 22.05 -25.95 4.68
CA LEU A 350 21.31 -24.85 4.05
C LEU A 350 21.43 -24.91 2.51
N PRO A 351 20.43 -24.45 1.74
CA PRO A 351 20.52 -24.39 0.29
C PRO A 351 21.44 -23.24 -0.13
N VAL A 352 22.10 -23.39 -1.29
CA VAL A 352 23.09 -22.43 -1.81
C VAL A 352 22.41 -21.17 -2.38
N VAL A 353 21.87 -20.34 -1.49
CA VAL A 353 21.21 -19.07 -1.81
C VAL A 353 21.91 -17.96 -1.03
N PRO A 354 22.61 -17.01 -1.68
CA PRO A 354 23.57 -16.14 -0.98
C PRO A 354 23.02 -15.35 0.21
N ILE A 355 21.78 -14.83 0.13
CA ILE A 355 21.12 -14.10 1.22
C ILE A 355 20.93 -14.94 2.50
N LEU A 356 20.94 -16.27 2.43
CA LEU A 356 20.87 -17.14 3.60
C LEU A 356 22.19 -17.23 4.37
N ALA A 357 23.33 -16.83 3.78
CA ALA A 357 24.59 -16.64 4.52
C ALA A 357 24.51 -15.47 5.54
N ALA A 358 23.43 -14.68 5.50
CA ALA A 358 23.13 -13.69 6.53
C ALA A 358 22.41 -14.26 7.77
N LEU A 359 22.09 -15.55 7.79
CA LEU A 359 21.58 -16.22 9.00
C LEU A 359 22.66 -16.27 10.10
N PRO A 360 22.27 -16.33 11.40
CA PRO A 360 23.21 -16.62 12.49
C PRO A 360 23.81 -18.02 12.35
N GLU A 361 25.01 -18.23 12.90
CA GLU A 361 25.58 -19.57 13.06
C GLU A 361 24.78 -20.43 14.05
N ALA A 362 24.91 -21.75 13.93
CA ALA A 362 24.35 -22.73 14.85
C ALA A 362 24.87 -22.52 16.29
N GLY A 363 23.98 -22.59 17.27
CA GLY A 363 24.32 -22.31 18.67
C GLY A 363 23.17 -21.75 19.52
N PRO A 364 23.44 -21.42 20.80
CA PRO A 364 22.44 -20.89 21.73
C PRO A 364 22.04 -19.46 21.36
N GLY A 365 20.73 -19.18 21.42
CA GLY A 365 20.16 -17.87 21.11
C GLY A 365 19.97 -16.96 22.34
N PRO A 366 19.52 -15.71 22.14
CA PRO A 366 19.28 -14.73 23.21
C PRO A 366 18.07 -15.05 24.12
N GLY A 367 17.36 -16.16 23.87
CA GLY A 367 16.22 -16.64 24.66
C GLY A 367 14.93 -15.86 24.44
N ALA A 368 13.89 -16.24 25.18
CA ALA A 368 12.54 -15.68 25.08
C ALA A 368 12.44 -14.18 25.41
N ALA A 369 13.49 -13.58 25.99
CA ALA A 369 13.54 -12.15 26.34
C ALA A 369 13.39 -11.23 25.12
N VAL A 370 13.69 -11.70 23.90
CA VAL A 370 13.53 -10.91 22.66
C VAL A 370 12.09 -10.44 22.44
N VAL A 371 11.10 -11.21 22.92
CA VAL A 371 9.67 -10.93 22.75
C VAL A 371 9.24 -9.64 23.49
N LEU A 372 10.05 -9.15 24.43
CA LEU A 372 9.84 -7.84 25.06
C LEU A 372 9.90 -6.68 24.05
N VAL A 373 10.65 -6.82 22.95
CA VAL A 373 10.77 -5.79 21.91
C VAL A 373 9.45 -5.58 21.14
N PRO A 374 8.81 -6.61 20.52
CA PRO A 374 7.50 -6.43 19.92
C PRO A 374 6.43 -6.03 20.96
N ILE A 375 6.47 -6.54 22.21
CA ILE A 375 5.54 -6.08 23.26
C ILE A 375 5.65 -4.57 23.47
N ALA A 376 6.86 -4.02 23.61
CA ALA A 376 7.08 -2.59 23.83
C ALA A 376 6.63 -1.73 22.63
N LEU A 377 6.97 -2.16 21.41
CA LEU A 377 6.57 -1.48 20.17
C LEU A 377 5.05 -1.49 19.98
N LEU A 378 4.40 -2.64 20.22
CA LEU A 378 2.94 -2.78 20.14
C LEU A 378 2.25 -1.97 21.25
N THR A 379 2.79 -1.95 22.46
CA THR A 379 2.27 -1.12 23.57
C THR A 379 2.22 0.35 23.19
N LEU A 380 3.25 0.87 22.51
CA LEU A 380 3.26 2.26 22.01
C LEU A 380 2.16 2.52 20.96
N VAL A 381 1.93 1.58 20.03
CA VAL A 381 0.87 1.67 19.00
C VAL A 381 -0.53 1.57 19.62
N LEU A 382 -0.73 0.60 20.50
CA LEU A 382 -2.03 0.28 21.14
C LEU A 382 -2.40 1.30 22.23
N ALA A 383 -1.43 1.93 22.91
CA ALA A 383 -1.71 3.10 23.74
C ALA A 383 -2.26 4.26 22.89
N GLY A 384 -1.94 4.30 21.59
CA GLY A 384 -2.57 5.18 20.61
C GLY A 384 -3.96 4.74 20.17
N VAL A 385 -4.40 3.50 20.42
CA VAL A 385 -5.79 3.00 20.24
C VAL A 385 -6.64 3.40 21.44
N VAL A 386 -6.21 3.08 22.67
CA VAL A 386 -6.94 3.42 23.91
C VAL A 386 -7.23 4.91 24.00
N ARG A 387 -6.26 5.77 23.68
CA ARG A 387 -6.43 7.23 23.63
C ARG A 387 -7.44 7.73 22.58
N ARG A 388 -7.72 6.95 21.53
CA ARG A 388 -8.70 7.27 20.47
C ARG A 388 -10.09 6.68 20.74
N ALA A 389 -10.20 5.67 21.60
CA ALA A 389 -11.46 5.00 21.95
C ALA A 389 -12.25 5.73 23.06
N GLY A 390 -11.92 6.99 23.36
CA GLY A 390 -12.64 7.84 24.31
C GLY A 390 -12.37 7.51 25.78
N ALA A 391 -13.36 7.79 26.64
CA ALA A 391 -13.31 7.59 28.09
C ALA A 391 -14.03 6.31 28.54
N ASP A 392 -15.05 5.85 27.80
CA ASP A 392 -15.77 4.61 28.08
C ASP A 392 -14.84 3.38 27.99
N TRP A 393 -15.01 2.46 28.92
CA TRP A 393 -14.22 1.23 29.00
C TRP A 393 -14.68 0.18 27.99
N ARG A 394 -15.97 0.13 27.63
CA ARG A 394 -16.49 -0.86 26.67
C ARG A 394 -15.95 -0.59 25.27
N GLY A 395 -15.98 0.68 24.83
CA GLY A 395 -15.34 1.15 23.60
C GLY A 395 -13.83 0.92 23.59
N GLN A 396 -13.13 1.13 24.72
CA GLN A 396 -11.70 0.81 24.82
C GLN A 396 -11.41 -0.69 24.66
N VAL A 397 -12.16 -1.56 25.35
CA VAL A 397 -12.01 -3.02 25.26
C VAL A 397 -12.32 -3.49 23.83
N LEU A 398 -13.43 -3.05 23.24
CA LEU A 398 -13.80 -3.42 21.86
C LEU A 398 -12.76 -2.95 20.83
N ALA A 399 -12.19 -1.75 20.99
CA ALA A 399 -11.13 -1.26 20.13
C ALA A 399 -9.82 -2.05 20.30
N LEU A 400 -9.48 -2.49 21.52
CA LEU A 400 -8.31 -3.33 21.76
C LEU A 400 -8.50 -4.76 21.22
N VAL A 401 -9.64 -5.40 21.47
CA VAL A 401 -9.97 -6.73 20.92
C VAL A 401 -9.97 -6.69 19.39
N SER A 402 -10.57 -5.67 18.78
CA SER A 402 -10.54 -5.48 17.32
C SER A 402 -9.12 -5.25 16.78
N ALA A 403 -8.23 -4.64 17.56
CA ALA A 403 -6.82 -4.47 17.19
C ALA A 403 -6.03 -5.79 17.31
N VAL A 404 -6.25 -6.58 18.36
CA VAL A 404 -5.65 -7.92 18.54
C VAL A 404 -6.09 -8.83 17.39
N VAL A 405 -7.40 -9.00 17.19
CA VAL A 405 -7.95 -9.86 16.12
C VAL A 405 -7.42 -9.47 14.74
N ALA A 406 -7.39 -8.16 14.41
CA ALA A 406 -6.85 -7.71 13.13
C ALA A 406 -5.32 -7.87 13.01
N THR A 407 -4.56 -7.83 14.12
CA THR A 407 -3.12 -8.08 14.07
C THR A 407 -2.85 -9.56 13.86
N THR A 408 -3.45 -10.42 14.68
CA THR A 408 -3.32 -11.88 14.57
C THR A 408 -3.74 -12.35 13.18
N ALA A 409 -4.96 -12.03 12.72
CA ALA A 409 -5.46 -12.53 11.44
C ALA A 409 -4.54 -12.18 10.25
N VAL A 410 -4.00 -10.95 10.20
CA VAL A 410 -3.12 -10.54 9.11
C VAL A 410 -1.72 -11.15 9.25
N VAL A 411 -1.17 -11.30 10.46
CA VAL A 411 0.13 -11.98 10.67
C VAL A 411 0.01 -13.48 10.38
N THR A 412 -1.10 -14.13 10.74
CA THR A 412 -1.39 -15.53 10.37
C THR A 412 -1.44 -15.72 8.85
N VAL A 413 -2.09 -14.81 8.11
CA VAL A 413 -2.09 -14.84 6.64
C VAL A 413 -0.69 -14.64 6.07
N LEU A 414 0.10 -13.69 6.59
CA LEU A 414 1.48 -13.48 6.16
C LEU A 414 2.37 -14.71 6.43
N ALA A 415 2.23 -15.32 7.61
CA ALA A 415 2.95 -16.54 8.00
C ALA A 415 2.62 -17.72 7.05
N GLY A 416 1.33 -17.97 6.81
CA GLY A 416 0.87 -19.02 5.89
C GLY A 416 1.38 -18.82 4.47
N LEU A 417 1.32 -17.59 3.95
CA LEU A 417 1.85 -17.25 2.62
C LEU A 417 3.40 -17.30 2.57
N SER A 418 4.09 -17.14 3.70
CA SER A 418 5.55 -17.34 3.83
C SER A 418 5.97 -18.82 3.96
N GLY A 419 5.09 -19.74 3.53
CA GLY A 419 5.29 -21.19 3.47
C GLY A 419 4.61 -21.98 4.59
N GLY A 420 3.96 -21.32 5.54
CA GLY A 420 3.84 -21.86 6.89
C GLY A 420 2.66 -22.77 7.25
N VAL A 421 1.86 -23.27 6.30
CA VAL A 421 0.70 -24.14 6.62
C VAL A 421 1.12 -25.60 6.64
N ASP A 422 1.68 -26.07 5.52
CA ASP A 422 2.14 -27.45 5.30
C ASP A 422 3.68 -27.55 5.30
N GLY A 423 4.34 -26.40 5.48
CA GLY A 423 5.69 -26.15 4.97
C GLY A 423 5.66 -25.73 3.50
N ALA A 424 6.71 -25.04 3.07
CA ALA A 424 7.07 -24.91 1.66
C ALA A 424 8.28 -25.79 1.35
N THR A 425 8.61 -25.84 0.08
CA THR A 425 9.73 -26.60 -0.47
C THR A 425 10.66 -25.68 -1.27
N ILE A 426 11.96 -25.95 -1.20
CA ILE A 426 13.00 -25.35 -2.04
C ILE A 426 13.94 -26.48 -2.50
N GLY A 427 13.79 -26.92 -3.74
CA GLY A 427 14.58 -28.05 -4.25
C GLY A 427 14.31 -29.32 -3.43
N PRO A 428 15.35 -30.03 -2.94
CA PRO A 428 15.17 -31.21 -2.10
C PRO A 428 14.74 -30.90 -0.65
N LEU A 429 14.71 -29.64 -0.23
CA LEU A 429 14.36 -29.26 1.15
C LEU A 429 12.84 -29.08 1.29
N ALA A 430 12.24 -29.91 2.14
CA ALA A 430 10.87 -29.73 2.64
C ALA A 430 10.83 -28.84 3.90
N ALA A 431 9.63 -28.61 4.44
CA ALA A 431 9.39 -27.91 5.71
C ALA A 431 10.04 -26.51 5.82
N VAL A 432 10.11 -25.77 4.72
CA VAL A 432 10.66 -24.41 4.68
C VAL A 432 9.59 -23.36 5.04
N GLY A 433 9.83 -22.51 6.03
CA GLY A 433 8.96 -21.39 6.40
C GLY A 433 8.62 -21.28 7.90
N THR A 434 7.65 -20.43 8.23
CA THR A 434 7.18 -20.20 9.61
C THR A 434 6.17 -21.24 10.07
N ARG A 435 6.08 -21.55 11.36
CA ARG A 435 5.00 -22.42 11.88
C ARG A 435 3.73 -21.62 12.15
N THR A 436 2.78 -21.59 11.19
CA THR A 436 1.67 -20.61 11.20
C THR A 436 0.79 -20.67 12.45
N ALA A 437 0.52 -21.86 12.99
CA ALA A 437 -0.28 -22.02 14.21
C ALA A 437 0.42 -21.41 15.45
N GLU A 438 1.72 -21.67 15.60
CA GLU A 438 2.54 -21.10 16.69
C GLU A 438 2.69 -19.58 16.54
N VAL A 439 2.91 -19.09 15.31
CA VAL A 439 2.98 -17.64 15.01
C VAL A 439 1.63 -16.95 15.24
N ALA A 440 0.51 -17.60 14.96
CA ALA A 440 -0.83 -17.09 15.27
C ALA A 440 -1.05 -16.99 16.79
N GLY A 441 -0.77 -18.07 17.53
CA GLY A 441 -0.93 -18.12 18.99
C GLY A 441 -0.04 -17.12 19.72
N THR A 442 1.25 -17.05 19.35
CA THR A 442 2.19 -16.07 19.92
C THR A 442 1.84 -14.64 19.52
N THR A 443 1.42 -14.36 18.28
CA THR A 443 0.91 -13.01 17.91
C THR A 443 -0.29 -12.61 18.76
N ALA A 444 -1.25 -13.51 18.97
CA ALA A 444 -2.41 -13.25 19.80
C ALA A 444 -2.01 -12.93 21.26
N TRP A 445 -1.11 -13.73 21.84
CA TRP A 445 -0.59 -13.48 23.20
C TRP A 445 0.20 -12.17 23.29
N VAL A 446 1.19 -11.95 22.41
CA VAL A 446 2.04 -10.76 22.39
C VAL A 446 1.20 -9.49 22.25
N THR A 447 0.22 -9.48 21.33
CA THR A 447 -0.64 -8.32 21.10
C THR A 447 -1.66 -8.11 22.21
N ALA A 448 -2.17 -9.17 22.85
CA ALA A 448 -3.06 -9.07 24.02
C ALA A 448 -2.33 -8.53 25.26
N VAL A 449 -1.10 -8.99 25.54
CA VAL A 449 -0.27 -8.44 26.62
C VAL A 449 0.06 -6.98 26.35
N ALA A 450 0.48 -6.64 25.13
CA ALA A 450 0.73 -5.25 24.73
C ALA A 450 -0.52 -4.36 24.81
N ALA A 451 -1.72 -4.91 24.52
CA ALA A 451 -3.00 -4.23 24.69
C ALA A 451 -3.32 -3.95 26.16
N ALA A 452 -3.12 -4.93 27.04
CA ALA A 452 -3.35 -4.80 28.48
C ALA A 452 -2.39 -3.78 29.11
N VAL A 453 -1.09 -3.86 28.81
CA VAL A 453 -0.08 -2.89 29.28
C VAL A 453 -0.40 -1.49 28.74
N ALA A 454 -0.76 -1.35 27.46
CA ALA A 454 -1.19 -0.07 26.89
C ALA A 454 -2.42 0.53 27.58
N TRP A 455 -3.39 -0.31 27.98
CA TRP A 455 -4.59 0.12 28.70
C TRP A 455 -4.25 0.60 30.11
N VAL A 456 -3.47 -0.17 30.87
CA VAL A 456 -3.01 0.18 32.22
C VAL A 456 -2.19 1.47 32.21
N LEU A 457 -1.25 1.63 31.27
CA LEU A 457 -0.43 2.85 31.16
C LEU A 457 -1.28 4.10 30.83
N VAL A 458 -2.26 3.99 29.93
CA VAL A 458 -3.13 5.11 29.57
C VAL A 458 -4.11 5.45 30.71
N LEU A 459 -4.61 4.46 31.45
CA LEU A 459 -5.44 4.68 32.63
C LEU A 459 -4.65 5.29 33.79
N GLY A 460 -3.43 4.79 34.07
CA GLY A 460 -2.53 5.36 35.08
C GLY A 460 -2.19 6.81 34.78
N ALA A 461 -1.83 7.12 33.53
CA ALA A 461 -1.55 8.49 33.09
C ALA A 461 -2.75 9.43 33.21
N ARG A 462 -3.99 8.93 33.02
CA ARG A 462 -5.23 9.68 33.27
C ARG A 462 -5.51 9.88 34.76
N ARG A 463 -5.34 8.83 35.59
CA ARG A 463 -5.63 8.88 37.04
C ARG A 463 -4.65 9.75 37.84
N LEU A 464 -3.39 9.84 37.40
CA LEU A 464 -2.34 10.63 38.05
C LEU A 464 -2.21 12.06 37.50
N ASP A 465 -3.09 12.46 36.57
CA ASP A 465 -2.99 13.66 35.72
C ASP A 465 -1.55 14.02 35.31
N LEU A 466 -0.85 13.05 34.70
CA LEU A 466 0.52 13.29 34.24
C LEU A 466 0.62 14.46 33.24
N PRO A 467 -0.36 14.72 32.33
CA PRO A 467 -0.32 15.89 31.44
C PRO A 467 -0.39 17.23 32.17
N GLY A 468 -1.26 17.38 33.19
CA GLY A 468 -1.33 18.59 34.01
C GLY A 468 -0.11 18.74 34.94
N ARG A 469 0.37 17.62 35.49
CA ARG A 469 1.50 17.59 36.42
C ARG A 469 2.88 17.79 35.78
N TYR A 470 3.03 17.48 34.48
CA TYR A 470 4.29 17.58 33.74
C TYR A 470 4.11 18.24 32.37
N PRO A 471 4.15 19.59 32.28
CA PRO A 471 3.97 20.34 31.02
C PRO A 471 4.87 19.89 29.87
N VAL A 472 6.08 19.41 30.18
CA VAL A 472 7.05 18.84 29.23
C VAL A 472 6.45 17.69 28.40
N LEU A 473 5.50 16.92 28.94
CA LEU A 473 4.78 15.89 28.17
C LEU A 473 3.88 16.50 27.08
N GLY A 474 3.32 17.68 27.33
CA GLY A 474 2.58 18.48 26.36
C GLY A 474 3.48 18.98 25.23
N ASP A 475 4.67 19.47 25.55
CA ASP A 475 5.67 19.93 24.58
C ASP A 475 6.24 18.79 23.74
N LEU A 476 6.59 17.65 24.35
CA LEU A 476 7.02 16.45 23.63
C LEU A 476 5.90 15.93 22.70
N ALA A 477 4.64 15.96 23.15
CA ALA A 477 3.51 15.62 22.30
C ALA A 477 3.30 16.63 21.16
N ALA A 478 3.57 17.93 21.38
CA ALA A 478 3.52 18.96 20.35
C ALA A 478 4.66 18.82 19.33
N ALA A 479 5.88 18.56 19.78
CA ALA A 479 7.03 18.26 18.93
C ALA A 479 6.78 17.01 18.06
N GLY A 480 6.26 15.93 18.66
CA GLY A 480 5.86 14.73 17.92
C GLY A 480 4.75 14.97 16.88
N ARG A 481 3.79 15.88 17.14
CA ARG A 481 2.81 16.33 16.14
C ARG A 481 3.48 17.12 15.01
N ARG A 482 4.39 18.05 15.33
CA ARG A 482 5.14 18.85 14.33
C ARG A 482 6.02 17.97 13.44
N LEU A 483 6.71 16.98 14.00
CA LEU A 483 7.52 16.00 13.24
C LEU A 483 6.65 15.17 12.28
N ARG A 484 5.51 14.63 12.75
CA ARG A 484 4.58 13.89 11.88
C ARG A 484 4.01 14.75 10.76
N ALA A 485 3.66 16.01 11.03
CA ALA A 485 3.21 16.94 9.99
C ALA A 485 4.35 17.26 8.97
N GLY A 486 5.59 17.39 9.46
CA GLY A 486 6.77 17.62 8.61
C GLY A 486 7.12 16.44 7.70
N LEU A 487 6.88 15.20 8.15
CA LEU A 487 7.07 13.98 7.37
C LEU A 487 5.89 13.67 6.42
N ALA A 488 4.67 14.05 6.78
CA ALA A 488 3.48 13.86 5.95
C ALA A 488 3.34 14.90 4.82
N ALA A 489 4.09 16.00 4.88
CA ALA A 489 4.08 17.04 3.86
C ALA A 489 5.11 16.75 2.74
N PRO A 490 4.68 16.52 1.47
CA PRO A 490 5.61 16.37 0.35
C PRO A 490 6.28 17.71 0.04
N ARG A 491 7.47 17.94 0.62
CA ARG A 491 8.19 19.23 0.61
C ARG A 491 8.69 19.73 -0.76
N VAL A 492 8.52 18.95 -1.83
CA VAL A 492 9.15 19.20 -3.14
C VAL A 492 8.42 20.25 -3.98
N LEU A 493 7.08 20.32 -3.96
CA LEU A 493 6.30 21.09 -4.95
C LEU A 493 6.04 22.57 -4.64
N ARG A 494 6.53 23.12 -3.51
CA ARG A 494 6.22 24.50 -3.08
C ARG A 494 7.29 25.56 -3.37
N ARG A 495 8.35 25.24 -4.13
CA ARG A 495 9.42 26.20 -4.49
C ARG A 495 9.31 26.84 -5.88
N PHE A 496 8.48 26.32 -6.80
CA PHE A 496 8.38 26.86 -8.17
C PHE A 496 7.24 27.87 -8.40
N SER A 497 6.23 27.94 -7.54
CA SER A 497 5.06 28.85 -7.71
C SER A 497 5.28 30.27 -7.13
N ARG A 498 6.50 30.81 -7.20
CA ARG A 498 6.85 32.18 -6.72
C ARG A 498 7.86 32.92 -7.62
N ARG A 499 7.97 32.51 -8.89
CA ARG A 499 8.65 33.26 -9.96
C ARG A 499 7.93 33.08 -11.30
N ARG A 500 6.78 33.73 -11.40
CA ARG A 500 6.14 34.33 -12.58
C ARG A 500 5.16 35.37 -12.05
#